data_AF-A0A9P4YMJ8-F1
#
_entry.id   AF-A0A9P4YMJ8-F1
#
_cell.length_a   1.000
_cell.length_b   1.000
_cell.length_c   1.000
_cell.angle_alpha   90.00
_cell.angle_beta   90.00
_cell.angle_gamma   90.00
#
_symmetry.space_group_name_H-M   'P 1'
#
loop_
_entity.id
_entity.type
_entity.pdbx_description
1 polymer ?
#
loop_
_entity_poly.entity_id
_entity_poly.type
_entity_poly.pdbx_seq_one_letter_code
_entity_poly.pdbx_strand_id
1 'polypeptide(L)'
;MSEQPTNGTSGAADQPAWDETRIEESLTRLHLLHIKAHTLREVIPKMLETLSHKYPSRGAQPSAETLFNAFVKAANDAQSSITDFTGLMQEEQTKAILAQAQKSAQEDPKGIKPWRYKDHPDWFDPNGKS
;
A
#
# COMPACT_ATOMS: atom_id res chain seq x y z
N MET A 1 -48.93 32.88 36.31
CA MET A 1 -47.58 33.01 35.70
C MET A 1 -47.16 31.63 35.24
N SER A 2 -46.64 31.59 34.01
CA SER A 2 -46.60 30.49 33.05
C SER A 2 -45.81 29.24 33.43
N GLU A 3 -46.16 28.15 32.74
CA GLU A 3 -45.41 26.91 32.58
C GLU A 3 -43.98 27.15 32.06
N GLN A 4 -43.02 26.30 32.45
CA GLN A 4 -42.26 25.40 31.55
C GLN A 4 -40.95 24.89 32.22
N PRO A 5 -40.71 23.57 32.27
CA PRO A 5 -39.39 23.02 32.54
C PRO A 5 -38.49 23.19 31.31
N THR A 6 -37.28 23.71 31.51
CA THR A 6 -36.29 23.91 30.45
C THR A 6 -35.72 22.57 29.99
N ASN A 7 -36.13 22.15 28.80
CA ASN A 7 -35.48 21.14 28.00
C ASN A 7 -34.27 21.76 27.28
N GLY A 8 -33.16 21.01 27.17
CA GLY A 8 -32.13 21.23 26.16
C GLY A 8 -30.73 21.55 26.66
N THR A 9 -29.88 20.51 26.75
CA THR A 9 -28.56 20.54 26.10
C THR A 9 -28.22 19.11 25.68
N SER A 10 -28.68 18.77 24.47
CA SER A 10 -28.11 17.70 23.66
C SER A 10 -26.66 18.04 23.33
N GLY A 11 -25.77 17.04 23.30
CA GLY A 11 -24.45 17.22 22.69
C GLY A 11 -23.37 16.24 23.13
N ALA A 12 -23.65 14.92 23.15
CA ALA A 12 -22.61 13.92 23.40
C ALA A 12 -22.83 12.61 22.61
N ALA A 13 -23.42 12.70 21.42
CA ALA A 13 -23.62 11.54 20.55
C ALA A 13 -23.59 12.00 19.09
N ASP A 14 -22.44 12.53 18.64
CA ASP A 14 -22.18 12.68 17.21
C ASP A 14 -20.66 12.80 16.94
N GLN A 15 -19.94 11.68 17.02
CA GLN A 15 -18.73 11.50 16.21
C GLN A 15 -19.01 10.43 15.13
N PRO A 16 -19.64 10.78 14.00
CA PRO A 16 -19.94 9.84 12.93
C PRO A 16 -18.96 9.97 11.75
N ALA A 17 -17.69 10.29 12.00
CA ALA A 17 -16.76 10.57 10.89
C ALA A 17 -16.05 9.31 10.36
N TRP A 18 -15.76 8.34 11.23
CA TRP A 18 -15.01 7.12 10.93
C TRP A 18 -15.49 6.00 11.83
N ASP A 19 -16.59 5.35 11.45
CA ASP A 19 -17.04 4.13 12.13
C ASP A 19 -16.04 2.99 11.93
N GLU A 20 -16.14 1.97 12.79
CA GLU A 20 -15.23 0.81 12.78
C GLU A 20 -15.18 0.13 11.41
N THR A 21 -16.33 -0.08 10.79
CA THR A 21 -16.45 -0.71 9.46
C THR A 21 -15.63 0.06 8.41
N ARG A 22 -15.75 1.39 8.38
CA ARG A 22 -15.00 2.21 7.43
C ARG A 22 -13.51 2.21 7.73
N ILE A 23 -13.11 2.07 9.00
CA ILE A 23 -11.70 1.92 9.38
C ILE A 23 -11.16 0.58 8.85
N GLU A 24 -11.88 -0.52 9.05
CA GLU A 24 -11.48 -1.85 8.54
C GLU A 24 -11.33 -1.88 7.01
N GLU A 25 -12.29 -1.30 6.29
CA GLU A 25 -12.21 -1.16 4.83
C GLU A 25 -10.99 -0.33 4.41
N SER A 26 -10.72 0.75 5.14
CA SER A 26 -9.58 1.63 4.88
C SER A 26 -8.25 0.92 5.11
N LEU A 27 -8.15 0.10 6.16
CA LEU A 27 -6.97 -0.72 6.46
C LEU A 27 -6.75 -1.78 5.38
N THR A 28 -7.81 -2.45 4.94
CA THR A 28 -7.75 -3.42 3.84
C THR A 28 -7.22 -2.77 2.56
N ARG A 29 -7.73 -1.58 2.25
CA ARG A 29 -7.29 -0.80 1.09
C ARG A 29 -5.83 -0.36 1.20
N LEU A 30 -5.40 0.13 2.36
CA LEU A 30 -4.00 0.49 2.62
C LEU A 30 -3.08 -0.73 2.51
N HIS A 31 -3.52 -1.91 2.96
CA HIS A 31 -2.76 -3.15 2.82
C HIS A 31 -2.57 -3.54 1.35
N LEU A 32 -3.63 -3.47 0.53
CA LEU A 32 -3.53 -3.69 -0.91
C LEU A 32 -2.55 -2.72 -1.58
N LEU A 33 -2.65 -1.43 -1.24
CA LEU A 33 -1.77 -0.39 -1.77
C LEU A 33 -0.31 -0.67 -1.41
N HIS A 34 -0.06 -1.11 -0.17
CA HIS A 34 1.26 -1.51 0.30
C HIS A 34 1.83 -2.70 -0.50
N ILE A 35 1.03 -3.74 -0.75
CA ILE A 35 1.45 -4.90 -1.59
C ILE A 35 1.80 -4.44 -3.00
N LYS A 36 1.01 -3.54 -3.60
CA LYS A 36 1.27 -3.00 -4.94
C LYS A 36 2.55 -2.16 -4.99
N ALA A 37 2.79 -1.32 -3.98
CA ALA A 37 4.04 -0.56 -3.84
C ALA A 37 5.27 -1.47 -3.74
N HIS A 38 5.17 -2.54 -2.94
CA HIS A 38 6.23 -3.54 -2.84
C HIS A 38 6.48 -4.22 -4.19
N THR A 39 5.41 -4.64 -4.88
CA THR A 39 5.51 -5.26 -6.20
C THR A 39 6.29 -4.37 -7.16
N LEU A 40 6.01 -3.06 -7.16
CA LEU A 40 6.71 -2.08 -7.98
C LEU A 40 8.23 -2.01 -7.68
N ARG A 41 8.62 -2.17 -6.42
CA ARG A 41 10.04 -2.18 -6.03
C ARG A 41 10.79 -3.38 -6.59
N GLU A 42 10.12 -4.53 -6.71
CA GLU A 42 10.70 -5.78 -7.24
C GLU A 42 10.81 -5.80 -8.77
N VAL A 43 10.15 -4.88 -9.47
CA VAL A 43 10.12 -4.84 -10.94
C VAL A 43 11.50 -4.57 -11.54
N ILE A 44 12.22 -3.55 -11.06
CA ILE A 44 13.55 -3.20 -11.61
C ILE A 44 14.55 -4.33 -11.41
N PRO A 45 14.71 -4.93 -10.20
CA PRO A 45 15.55 -6.10 -10.01
C PRO A 45 15.21 -7.25 -10.98
N LYS A 46 13.93 -7.60 -11.13
CA LYS A 46 13.48 -8.66 -12.05
C LYS A 46 13.82 -8.36 -13.52
N MET A 47 13.65 -7.12 -13.96
CA MET A 47 14.05 -6.71 -15.31
C MET A 47 15.56 -6.90 -15.51
N LEU A 48 16.37 -6.49 -14.53
CA LEU A 48 17.83 -6.61 -14.60
C LEU A 48 18.33 -8.05 -14.48
N GLU A 49 17.62 -8.92 -13.76
CA GLU A 49 17.93 -10.36 -13.68
C GLU A 49 17.91 -11.02 -15.06
N THR A 50 16.99 -10.62 -15.96
CA THR A 50 16.95 -11.14 -17.34
C THR A 50 18.22 -10.81 -18.13
N LEU A 51 18.94 -9.75 -17.74
CA LEU A 51 20.18 -9.30 -18.39
C LEU A 51 21.43 -9.69 -17.58
N SER A 52 21.26 -10.19 -16.36
CA SER A 52 22.36 -10.56 -15.47
C SER A 52 22.98 -11.86 -15.94
N HIS A 53 24.25 -11.81 -16.32
CA HIS A 53 25.01 -12.90 -16.97
C HIS A 53 25.34 -14.07 -16.02
N LYS A 54 24.65 -14.22 -14.88
CA LYS A 54 24.86 -15.33 -13.94
C LYS A 54 24.09 -16.58 -14.36
N TYR A 55 24.28 -17.05 -15.60
CA TYR A 55 23.90 -18.41 -15.95
C TYR A 55 25.11 -19.33 -15.74
N PRO A 56 24.98 -20.39 -14.93
CA PRO A 56 26.09 -21.28 -14.64
C PRO A 56 26.64 -21.83 -15.95
N SER A 57 27.96 -21.72 -16.12
CA SER A 57 28.71 -22.39 -17.18
C SER A 57 28.51 -23.89 -17.05
N ARG A 58 27.46 -24.44 -17.70
CA ARG A 58 27.28 -25.83 -18.18
C ARG A 58 25.78 -26.13 -18.31
N GLY A 59 25.21 -25.82 -19.47
CA GLY A 59 23.85 -26.19 -19.86
C GLY A 59 23.11 -25.05 -20.53
N ALA A 60 23.02 -25.09 -21.87
CA ALA A 60 22.24 -24.23 -22.77
C ALA A 60 22.05 -22.76 -22.32
N GLN A 61 22.91 -21.87 -22.81
CA GLN A 61 22.63 -20.43 -22.75
C GLN A 61 21.29 -20.15 -23.49
N PRO A 62 20.35 -19.41 -22.89
CA PRO A 62 19.16 -18.95 -23.61
C PRO A 62 19.58 -18.10 -24.81
N SER A 63 18.86 -18.21 -25.92
CA SER A 63 19.15 -17.40 -27.10
C SER A 63 18.94 -15.92 -26.79
N ALA A 64 19.63 -15.03 -27.53
CA ALA A 64 19.43 -13.58 -27.41
C ALA A 64 17.95 -13.18 -27.58
N GLU A 65 17.22 -13.87 -28.45
CA GLU A 65 15.78 -13.69 -28.64
C GLU A 65 14.97 -14.06 -27.38
N THR A 66 15.33 -15.15 -26.70
CA THR A 66 14.67 -15.58 -25.47
C THR A 66 14.88 -14.55 -24.35
N LEU A 67 16.11 -14.03 -24.20
CA LEU A 67 16.44 -12.98 -23.24
C LEU A 67 15.70 -11.67 -23.54
N PHE A 68 15.68 -11.27 -24.82
CA PHE A 68 14.95 -10.07 -25.26
C PHE A 68 13.45 -10.19 -25.00
N ASN A 69 12.84 -11.33 -25.33
CA ASN A 69 11.43 -11.57 -25.07
C ASN A 69 11.10 -11.55 -23.56
N ALA A 70 11.97 -12.12 -22.72
CA ALA A 70 11.83 -12.06 -21.27
C ALA A 70 11.92 -10.62 -20.75
N PHE A 71 12.87 -9.83 -21.26
CA PHE A 71 13.00 -8.42 -20.93
C PHE A 71 11.77 -7.60 -21.34
N VAL A 72 11.29 -7.74 -22.59
CA VAL A 72 10.09 -7.05 -23.09
C VAL A 72 8.88 -7.40 -22.24
N LYS A 73 8.72 -8.68 -21.88
CA LYS A 73 7.66 -9.10 -20.95
C LYS A 73 7.80 -8.40 -19.59
N ALA A 74 8.98 -8.42 -18.99
CA ALA A 74 9.21 -7.77 -17.70
C ALA A 74 8.94 -6.26 -17.75
N ALA A 75 9.27 -5.59 -18.87
CA ALA A 75 8.98 -4.18 -19.09
C ALA A 75 7.48 -3.89 -19.24
N ASN A 76 6.72 -4.76 -19.90
CA ASN A 76 5.26 -4.63 -19.98
C ASN A 76 4.60 -4.85 -18.60
N ASP A 77 5.04 -5.88 -17.88
CA ASP A 77 4.55 -6.18 -16.52
C ASP A 77 4.87 -5.01 -15.55
N ALA A 78 6.04 -4.38 -15.72
CA ALA A 78 6.45 -3.15 -15.02
C ALA A 78 5.47 -2.01 -15.27
N GLN A 79 5.21 -1.72 -16.55
CA GLN A 79 4.33 -0.63 -16.96
C GLN A 79 2.92 -0.84 -16.42
N SER A 80 2.39 -2.06 -16.49
CA SER A 80 1.09 -2.40 -15.90
C SER A 80 1.08 -2.16 -14.39
N SER A 81 2.12 -2.59 -13.68
CA SER A 81 2.23 -2.41 -12.23
C SER A 81 2.27 -0.94 -11.82
N ILE A 82 2.97 -0.10 -12.59
CA ILE A 82 3.02 1.35 -12.39
C ILE A 82 1.65 1.98 -12.60
N THR A 83 0.97 1.65 -13.71
CA THR A 83 -0.36 2.18 -14.02
C THR A 83 -1.38 1.79 -12.95
N ASP A 84 -1.41 0.51 -12.56
CA ASP A 84 -2.28 0.01 -11.49
C ASP A 84 -2.06 0.78 -10.18
N PHE A 85 -0.80 0.88 -9.74
CA PHE A 85 -0.46 1.55 -8.49
C PHE A 85 -0.81 3.05 -8.53
N THR A 86 -0.52 3.71 -9.66
CA THR A 86 -0.83 5.13 -9.85
C THR A 86 -2.33 5.36 -9.86
N GLY A 87 -3.11 4.48 -10.49
CA GLY A 87 -4.57 4.52 -10.47
C GLY A 87 -5.11 4.42 -9.05
N LEU A 88 -4.68 3.41 -8.30
CA LEU A 88 -5.08 3.22 -6.90
C LEU A 88 -4.72 4.42 -6.01
N MET A 89 -3.56 5.05 -6.24
CA MET A 89 -3.13 6.26 -5.52
C MET A 89 -3.98 7.50 -5.86
N GLN A 90 -4.49 7.59 -7.09
CA GLN A 90 -5.27 8.74 -7.55
C GLN A 90 -6.74 8.68 -7.17
N GLU A 91 -7.25 7.51 -6.76
CA GLU A 91 -8.62 7.37 -6.27
C GLU A 91 -8.90 8.27 -5.06
N GLU A 92 -10.03 8.97 -5.10
CA GLU A 92 -10.46 9.89 -4.04
C GLU A 92 -10.56 9.20 -2.68
N GLN A 93 -10.99 7.93 -2.65
CA GLN A 93 -11.04 7.14 -1.42
C GLN A 93 -9.63 6.98 -0.81
N THR A 94 -8.62 6.65 -1.61
CA THR A 94 -7.23 6.51 -1.13
C THR A 94 -6.71 7.83 -0.56
N LYS A 95 -6.96 8.95 -1.26
CA LYS A 95 -6.57 10.28 -0.79
C LYS A 95 -7.23 10.64 0.53
N ALA A 96 -8.53 10.36 0.67
CA ALA A 96 -9.28 10.63 1.90
C ALA A 96 -8.74 9.82 3.09
N ILE A 97 -8.40 8.53 2.87
CA ILE A 97 -7.82 7.68 3.90
C ILE A 97 -6.45 8.20 4.34
N LEU A 98 -5.57 8.55 3.40
CA LEU A 98 -4.24 9.07 3.71
C LEU A 98 -4.30 10.42 4.43
N ALA A 99 -5.20 11.31 4.00
CA ALA A 99 -5.43 12.58 4.66
C ALA A 99 -5.93 12.40 6.10
N GLN A 100 -6.85 11.46 6.32
CA GLN A 100 -7.32 11.13 7.67
C GLN A 100 -6.20 10.54 8.54
N ALA A 101 -5.41 9.61 8.01
CA ALA A 101 -4.30 9.02 8.73
C ALA A 101 -3.31 10.11 9.17
N GLN A 102 -2.98 11.04 8.26
CA GLN A 102 -2.12 12.19 8.55
C GLN A 102 -2.72 13.12 9.61
N LYS A 103 -4.02 13.42 9.51
CA LYS A 103 -4.74 14.25 10.49
C LYS A 103 -4.71 13.59 11.88
N SER A 104 -5.06 12.30 11.96
CA SER A 104 -5.07 11.56 13.23
C SER A 104 -3.70 11.53 13.91
N ALA A 105 -2.62 11.39 13.13
CA ALA A 105 -1.26 11.38 13.66
C ALA A 105 -0.81 12.74 14.22
N GLN A 106 -1.40 13.84 13.73
CA GLN A 106 -1.14 15.20 14.23
C GLN A 106 -1.96 15.51 15.47
N GLU A 107 -3.24 15.10 15.49
CA GLU A 107 -4.18 15.39 16.57
C GLU A 107 -3.93 14.53 17.81
N ASP A 108 -3.57 13.26 17.63
CA ASP A 108 -3.22 12.33 18.71
C ASP A 108 -1.92 11.59 18.35
N PRO A 109 -0.75 12.22 18.54
CA PRO A 109 0.53 11.58 18.35
C PRO A 109 0.74 10.60 19.49
N LYS A 110 0.20 9.38 19.36
CA LYS A 110 0.32 8.27 20.32
C LYS A 110 1.75 7.74 20.52
N GLY A 111 2.76 8.55 20.25
CA GLY A 111 4.17 8.15 20.24
C GLY A 111 4.53 7.15 19.14
N ILE A 112 3.67 7.00 18.11
CA ILE A 112 3.89 6.07 17.00
C ILE A 112 5.10 6.58 16.21
N LYS A 113 6.20 5.83 16.26
CA LYS A 113 7.40 6.15 15.50
C LYS A 113 7.19 5.76 14.04
N PRO A 114 7.71 6.56 13.08
CA PRO A 114 7.74 6.16 11.68
C PRO A 114 8.44 4.80 11.53
N TRP A 115 7.77 3.87 10.86
CA TRP A 115 8.30 2.53 10.66
C TRP A 115 9.59 2.56 9.83
N ARG A 116 10.61 1.81 10.25
CA ARG A 116 11.90 1.71 9.56
C ARG A 116 12.17 0.25 9.20
N TYR A 117 12.34 -0.02 7.91
CA TYR A 117 12.61 -1.37 7.40
C TYR A 117 13.87 -2.02 7.98
N LYS A 118 14.81 -1.23 8.52
CA LYS A 118 16.04 -1.75 9.15
C LYS A 118 15.78 -2.39 10.51
N ASP A 119 14.71 -1.98 11.20
CA ASP A 119 14.42 -2.41 12.56
C ASP A 119 13.61 -3.72 12.58
N HIS A 120 13.05 -4.13 11.43
CA HIS A 120 12.24 -5.34 11.29
C HIS A 120 12.54 -6.01 9.94
N PRO A 121 13.58 -6.86 9.83
CA PRO A 121 13.95 -7.49 8.56
C PRO A 121 12.92 -8.52 8.04
N ASP A 122 12.20 -9.21 8.94
CA ASP A 122 11.27 -10.30 8.61
C ASP A 122 9.79 -9.86 8.51
N TRP A 123 9.55 -8.56 8.50
CA TRP A 123 8.20 -7.96 8.56
C TRP A 123 7.28 -8.26 7.36
N PHE A 124 7.82 -8.80 6.26
CA PHE A 124 7.06 -9.11 5.05
C PHE A 124 7.37 -10.53 4.58
N ASP A 125 6.45 -11.45 4.85
CA ASP A 125 6.41 -12.78 4.21
C ASP A 125 5.36 -12.77 3.08
N PRO A 126 5.77 -12.81 1.81
CA PRO A 126 4.84 -12.89 0.68
C PRO A 126 3.99 -14.19 0.68
N ASN A 127 4.32 -15.19 1.51
CA ASN A 127 3.57 -16.45 1.64
C ASN A 127 2.64 -16.52 2.86
N GLY A 128 2.51 -15.41 3.61
CA GLY A 128 1.48 -15.25 4.62
C GLY A 128 1.54 -16.22 5.81
N LYS A 129 2.73 -16.62 6.27
CA LYS A 129 2.87 -17.25 7.59
C LYS A 129 3.19 -16.18 8.64
N SER A 130 2.15 -15.50 9.10
CA SER A 130 2.18 -14.78 10.38
C SER A 130 1.89 -15.73 11.54
#